data_AF-M8CXK9-F1
#
_entry.id   AF-M8CXK9-F1
#
_cell.length_a   1.000
_cell.length_b   1.000
_cell.length_c   1.000
_cell.angle_alpha   90.00
_cell.angle_beta   90.00
_cell.angle_gamma   90.00
#
_symmetry.space_group_name_H-M   'P 1'
#
loop_
_entity.id
_entity.type
_entity.pdbx_description
1 polymer ?
#
loop_
_entity_poly.entity_id
_entity_poly.type
_entity_poly.pdbx_seq_one_letter_code
_entity_poly.pdbx_strand_id
1 'polypeptide(L)'
;MGKPDEALSVCLEAKELLYSNNIFHFDDLTLSTLQIVFQRLERLDLATSCYEYACTKYPNNLELMMGLFNCYVREYSYVKQQQTALRMYKTVGEERFLLWAVCSIQLQVGSSYIHELQVLHSQF
;
A
#
# COMPACT_ATOMS: atom_id res chain seq x y z
N MET A 1 -4.71 3.81 -28.82
CA MET A 1 -5.39 3.73 -27.51
C MET A 1 -5.28 2.30 -27.02
N GLY A 2 -4.75 2.09 -25.81
CA GLY A 2 -4.39 0.75 -25.31
C GLY A 2 -5.61 -0.09 -24.96
N LYS A 3 -5.45 -1.41 -24.98
CA LYS A 3 -6.47 -2.39 -24.57
C LYS A 3 -6.34 -2.64 -23.06
N PRO A 4 -7.19 -2.03 -22.22
CA PRO A 4 -7.04 -2.13 -20.76
C PRO A 4 -7.18 -3.57 -20.26
N ASP A 5 -7.99 -4.39 -20.93
CA ASP A 5 -8.21 -5.79 -20.56
C ASP A 5 -6.97 -6.66 -20.77
N GLU A 6 -6.23 -6.46 -21.87
CA GLU A 6 -4.96 -7.15 -22.11
C GLU A 6 -3.90 -6.72 -21.08
N ALA A 7 -3.83 -5.43 -20.76
CA ALA A 7 -2.92 -4.93 -19.72
C ALA A 7 -3.25 -5.54 -18.35
N LEU A 8 -4.54 -5.68 -18.02
CA LEU A 8 -4.99 -6.31 -16.78
C LEU A 8 -4.63 -7.80 -16.75
N SER A 9 -4.86 -8.55 -17.84
CA SER A 9 -4.54 -9.99 -17.89
C SER A 9 -3.05 -10.23 -17.66
N VAL A 10 -2.18 -9.45 -18.33
CA VAL A 10 -0.72 -9.54 -18.16
C VAL A 10 -0.30 -9.21 -16.73
N CYS A 11 -0.91 -8.20 -16.10
CA CYS A 11 -0.60 -7.86 -14.71
C CYS A 11 -1.06 -8.92 -13.71
N LEU A 12 -2.18 -9.58 -13.97
CA LEU A 12 -2.67 -10.69 -13.15
C LEU A 12 -1.77 -11.93 -13.30
N GLU A 13 -1.36 -12.27 -14.52
CA GLU A 13 -0.39 -13.34 -14.75
C GLU A 13 0.94 -13.06 -14.06
N ALA A 14 1.45 -11.83 -14.17
CA ALA A 14 2.64 -11.39 -13.45
C ALA A 14 2.46 -11.52 -11.93
N LYS A 15 1.29 -11.14 -11.39
CA LYS A 15 0.95 -11.31 -9.97
C LYS A 15 0.95 -12.79 -9.53
N GLU A 16 0.36 -13.68 -10.31
CA GLU A 16 0.37 -15.12 -10.00
C GLU A 16 1.79 -15.69 -10.02
N LEU A 17 2.61 -15.25 -10.99
CA LEU A 17 4.03 -15.59 -11.04
C LEU A 17 4.77 -15.05 -9.80
N LEU A 18 4.47 -13.83 -9.34
CA LEU A 18 5.02 -13.27 -8.08
C LEU A 18 4.69 -14.14 -6.88
N TYR A 19 3.51 -14.76 -6.85
CA TYR A 19 3.11 -15.63 -5.75
C TYR A 19 3.68 -17.04 -5.85
N SER A 20 4.13 -17.46 -7.04
CA SER A 20 4.86 -18.71 -7.20
C SER A 20 6.20 -18.66 -6.44
N ASN A 21 6.53 -19.70 -5.67
CA ASN A 21 7.77 -19.79 -4.86
C ASN A 21 9.08 -19.80 -5.69
N ASN A 22 9.00 -19.62 -7.01
CA ASN A 22 10.14 -19.70 -7.93
C ASN A 22 10.79 -18.34 -8.23
N ILE A 23 10.22 -17.22 -7.77
CA ILE A 23 10.84 -15.90 -7.98
C ILE A 23 11.77 -15.58 -6.81
N PHE A 24 13.07 -15.53 -7.12
CA PHE A 24 14.15 -15.33 -6.15
C PHE A 24 14.33 -13.85 -5.74
N HIS A 25 13.78 -12.90 -6.51
CA HIS A 25 13.94 -11.47 -6.27
C HIS A 25 12.72 -10.68 -6.75
N PHE A 26 12.19 -9.79 -5.91
CA PHE A 26 11.23 -8.76 -6.31
C PHE A 26 12.03 -7.55 -6.79
N ASP A 27 12.05 -7.28 -8.09
CA ASP A 27 12.63 -6.04 -8.59
C ASP A 27 11.63 -4.89 -8.46
N ASP A 28 12.11 -3.73 -8.00
CA ASP A 28 11.28 -2.54 -7.76
C ASP A 28 10.55 -2.07 -9.03
N LEU A 29 11.18 -2.29 -10.20
CA LEU A 29 10.60 -1.94 -11.49
C LEU A 29 9.31 -2.72 -11.79
N THR A 30 9.24 -4.02 -11.46
CA THR A 30 8.02 -4.80 -11.67
C THR A 30 6.89 -4.32 -10.77
N LEU A 31 7.17 -4.08 -9.49
CA LEU A 31 6.15 -3.62 -8.53
C LEU A 31 5.64 -2.20 -8.84
N SER A 32 6.55 -1.28 -9.18
CA SER A 32 6.17 0.08 -9.59
C SER A 32 5.36 0.08 -10.89
N THR A 33 5.71 -0.79 -11.86
CA THR A 33 4.94 -0.97 -13.10
C THR A 33 3.54 -1.51 -12.81
N LEU A 34 3.42 -2.57 -11.99
CA LEU A 34 2.13 -3.12 -11.57
C LEU A 34 1.29 -2.06 -10.85
N GLN A 35 1.89 -1.28 -9.95
CA GLN A 35 1.21 -0.20 -9.25
C GLN A 35 0.64 0.86 -10.22
N ILE A 36 1.39 1.26 -11.25
CA ILE A 36 0.93 2.22 -12.26
C ILE A 36 -0.25 1.65 -13.05
N VAL A 37 -0.14 0.40 -13.53
CA VAL A 37 -1.22 -0.21 -14.33
C VAL A 37 -2.47 -0.39 -13.48
N PHE A 38 -2.35 -0.94 -12.27
CA PHE A 38 -3.47 -1.11 -11.36
C PHE A 38 -4.13 0.22 -10.95
N GLN A 39 -3.34 1.28 -10.74
CA GLN A 39 -3.89 2.62 -10.50
C GLN A 39 -4.71 3.12 -11.69
N ARG A 40 -4.21 2.94 -12.93
CA ARG A 40 -4.93 3.35 -14.15
C ARG A 40 -6.22 2.57 -14.39
N LEU A 41 -6.33 1.39 -13.78
CA LEU A 41 -7.50 0.53 -13.84
C LEU A 41 -8.40 0.65 -12.60
N GLU A 42 -8.12 1.60 -11.69
CA GLU A 42 -8.85 1.78 -10.43
C GLU A 42 -8.84 0.52 -9.52
N ARG A 43 -7.82 -0.33 -9.67
CA ARG A 43 -7.62 -1.58 -8.92
C ARG A 43 -6.49 -1.48 -7.91
N LEU A 44 -6.52 -0.43 -7.08
CA LEU A 44 -5.49 -0.18 -6.07
C LEU A 44 -5.33 -1.35 -5.09
N ASP A 45 -6.42 -2.09 -4.83
CA ASP A 45 -6.46 -3.32 -4.04
C ASP A 45 -5.42 -4.36 -4.50
N LEU A 46 -5.26 -4.51 -5.81
CA LEU A 46 -4.32 -5.47 -6.38
C LEU A 46 -2.87 -5.03 -6.13
N ALA A 47 -2.56 -3.74 -6.27
CA ALA A 47 -1.24 -3.20 -6.00
C ALA A 47 -0.85 -3.41 -4.52
N THR A 48 -1.76 -3.08 -3.60
CA THR A 48 -1.55 -3.28 -2.16
C THR A 48 -1.27 -4.75 -1.84
N SER A 49 -2.04 -5.68 -2.39
CA SER A 49 -1.84 -7.12 -2.18
C SER A 49 -0.48 -7.63 -2.67
N CYS A 50 0.07 -7.06 -3.75
CA CYS A 50 1.41 -7.40 -4.24
C CYS A 50 2.49 -6.94 -3.25
N TYR A 51 2.40 -5.70 -2.76
CA TYR A 51 3.35 -5.17 -1.78
C TYR A 51 3.24 -5.85 -0.41
N GLU A 52 2.02 -6.19 0.05
CA GLU A 52 1.81 -6.95 1.29
C GLU A 52 2.54 -8.30 1.21
N TYR A 53 2.33 -9.04 0.12
CA TYR A 53 3.02 -10.32 -0.11
C TYR A 53 4.54 -10.15 -0.16
N ALA A 54 5.05 -9.19 -0.93
CA ALA A 54 6.49 -8.93 -1.02
C ALA A 54 7.11 -8.60 0.35
N CYS A 55 6.41 -7.83 1.19
CA CYS A 55 6.82 -7.52 2.56
C CYS A 55 6.76 -8.72 3.53
N THR A 56 6.01 -9.78 3.21
CA THR A 56 6.09 -11.04 3.97
C THR A 56 7.34 -11.85 3.62
N LYS A 57 7.74 -11.84 2.34
CA LYS A 57 8.93 -12.56 1.85
C LYS A 57 10.23 -11.84 2.22
N TYR A 58 10.24 -10.51 2.22
CA TYR A 58 11.41 -9.68 2.52
C TYR A 58 11.10 -8.69 3.66
N PRO A 59 11.00 -9.19 4.91
CA PRO A 59 10.41 -8.44 6.00
C PRO A 59 11.23 -7.24 6.50
N ASN A 60 12.46 -7.05 6.02
CA ASN A 60 13.34 -5.92 6.37
C ASN A 60 13.71 -5.06 5.15
N ASN A 61 13.11 -5.29 3.99
CA ASN A 61 13.37 -4.50 2.80
C ASN A 61 12.62 -3.15 2.90
N LEU A 62 13.38 -2.06 3.07
CA LEU A 62 12.82 -0.73 3.28
C LEU A 62 12.07 -0.19 2.05
N GLU A 63 12.56 -0.48 0.85
CA GLU A 63 11.96 -0.02 -0.41
C GLU A 63 10.55 -0.61 -0.59
N LEU A 64 10.39 -1.91 -0.33
CA LEU A 64 9.09 -2.56 -0.33
C LEU A 64 8.14 -1.98 0.73
N MET A 65 8.64 -1.66 1.93
CA MET A 65 7.83 -1.03 2.97
C MET A 65 7.38 0.38 2.58
N MET A 66 8.24 1.16 1.91
CA MET A 66 7.86 2.48 1.41
C MET A 66 6.78 2.37 0.33
N GLY A 67 6.92 1.42 -0.61
CA GLY A 67 5.89 1.14 -1.62
C GLY A 67 4.56 0.72 -0.99
N LEU A 68 4.60 -0.15 0.02
CA LEU A 68 3.42 -0.58 0.77
C LEU A 68 2.75 0.58 1.52
N PHE A 69 3.55 1.44 2.18
CA PHE A 69 3.05 2.64 2.84
C PHE A 69 2.30 3.54 1.85
N ASN A 70 2.87 3.78 0.67
CA ASN A 70 2.23 4.58 -0.39
C ASN A 70 0.91 3.97 -0.88
N CYS A 71 0.81 2.64 -0.94
CA CYS A 71 -0.45 1.97 -1.27
C CYS A 71 -1.51 2.24 -0.19
N TYR A 72 -1.16 2.11 1.09
CA TYR A 72 -2.07 2.43 2.19
C TYR A 72 -2.45 3.91 2.27
N VAL A 73 -1.59 4.84 1.84
CA VAL A 73 -1.93 6.27 1.70
C VAL A 73 -3.04 6.45 0.67
N ARG A 74 -2.93 5.81 -0.50
CA ARG A 74 -3.93 5.91 -1.58
C ARG A 74 -5.27 5.27 -1.20
N GLU A 75 -5.25 4.25 -0.35
CA GLU A 75 -6.46 3.57 0.16
C GLU A 75 -7.02 4.20 1.45
N TYR A 76 -6.42 5.29 1.95
CA TYR A 76 -6.80 5.90 3.24
C TYR A 76 -6.77 4.92 4.43
N SER A 77 -5.94 3.87 4.36
CA SER A 77 -5.81 2.87 5.42
C SER A 77 -4.89 3.36 6.53
N TYR A 78 -5.34 4.35 7.29
CA TYR A 78 -4.50 5.12 8.22
C TYR A 78 -3.89 4.28 9.35
N VAL A 79 -4.59 3.25 9.83
CA VAL A 79 -4.05 2.29 10.82
C VAL A 79 -2.88 1.51 10.22
N LYS A 80 -3.02 1.02 8.98
CA LYS A 80 -1.96 0.28 8.30
C LYS A 80 -0.77 1.20 7.94
N GLN A 81 -1.03 2.46 7.57
CA GLN A 81 0.02 3.48 7.38
C GLN A 81 0.88 3.63 8.66
N GLN A 82 0.23 3.81 9.82
CA GLN A 82 0.91 3.91 11.11
C GLN A 82 1.77 2.66 11.40
N GLN A 83 1.20 1.46 11.23
CA GLN A 83 1.90 0.20 11.51
C GLN A 83 3.14 0.04 10.63
N THR A 84 3.03 0.32 9.32
CA THR A 84 4.16 0.23 8.39
C THR A 84 5.22 1.28 8.70
N ALA A 85 4.84 2.52 9.03
CA ALA A 85 5.77 3.58 9.41
C ALA A 85 6.56 3.23 10.69
N LEU A 86 5.90 2.70 11.71
CA LEU A 86 6.58 2.21 12.93
C LEU A 86 7.50 1.02 12.65
N ARG A 87 7.13 0.14 11.71
CA ARG A 87 8.00 -0.96 11.27
C ARG A 87 9.27 -0.43 10.60
N MET A 88 9.15 0.52 9.68
CA MET A 88 10.30 1.17 9.03
C MET A 88 11.21 1.85 10.06
N TYR A 89 10.63 2.59 11.02
CA TYR A 89 11.40 3.20 12.11
C TYR A 89 12.17 2.16 12.93
N LYS A 90 11.55 1.02 13.27
CA LYS A 90 12.24 -0.06 13.99
C LYS A 90 13.37 -0.70 13.16
N THR A 91 13.24 -0.73 11.84
CA THR A 91 14.24 -1.35 10.95
C THR A 91 15.49 -0.48 10.78
N VAL A 92 15.34 0.84 10.61
CA VAL A 92 16.48 1.73 10.28
C VAL A 92 16.73 2.88 11.26
N GLY A 93 15.82 3.14 12.19
CA GLY A 93 15.99 4.15 13.25
C GLY A 93 15.84 5.61 12.79
N GLU A 94 15.44 5.88 11.55
CA GLU A 94 15.33 7.25 11.02
C GLU A 94 14.06 7.96 11.50
N GLU A 95 14.23 9.15 12.09
CA GLU A 95 13.15 9.94 12.69
C GLU A 95 12.01 10.29 11.71
N ARG A 96 12.30 10.40 10.40
CA ARG A 96 11.27 10.69 9.39
C ARG A 96 10.12 9.68 9.42
N PHE A 97 10.39 8.41 9.70
CA PHE A 97 9.37 7.37 9.75
C PHE A 97 8.50 7.47 11.00
N LEU A 98 9.06 7.98 12.10
CA LEU A 98 8.28 8.30 13.29
C LEU A 98 7.30 9.45 13.00
N LEU A 99 7.74 10.48 12.28
CA LEU A 99 6.85 11.58 11.85
C LEU A 99 5.72 11.05 10.95
N TRP A 100 6.01 10.12 10.03
CA TRP A 100 4.98 9.50 9.20
C TRP A 100 3.95 8.74 10.05
N ALA A 101 4.38 8.04 11.10
CA ALA A 101 3.48 7.37 12.03
C ALA A 101 2.59 8.38 12.78
N VAL A 102 3.17 9.49 13.27
CA VAL A 102 2.42 10.56 13.94
C VAL A 102 1.38 11.18 13.00
N CYS A 103 1.76 11.51 11.77
CA CYS A 103 0.83 12.02 10.76
C CYS A 103 -0.31 11.02 10.48
N SER A 104 -0.01 9.72 10.41
CA SER A 104 -1.02 8.66 10.22
C SER A 104 -2.01 8.59 11.38
N ILE A 105 -1.55 8.77 12.63
CA ILE A 105 -2.42 8.82 13.82
C ILE A 105 -3.33 10.04 13.77
N GLN A 106 -2.80 11.20 13.41
CA GLN A 106 -3.59 12.42 13.27
C GLN A 106 -4.72 12.25 12.24
N LEU A 107 -4.44 11.56 11.13
CA LEU A 107 -5.44 11.25 10.10
C LEU A 107 -6.51 10.28 10.60
N GLN A 108 -6.16 9.27 11.40
CA GLN A 108 -7.14 8.35 12.02
C GLN A 108 -8.15 9.13 12.88
N VAL A 109 -7.63 10.00 13.75
CA VAL A 109 -8.44 10.80 14.67
C VAL A 109 -9.35 11.76 13.89
N GLY A 110 -8.81 12.45 12.88
CA GLY A 110 -9.60 13.34 12.02
C GLY A 110 -10.72 12.62 11.27
N SER A 111 -10.45 11.42 10.74
CA SER A 111 -11.46 10.61 10.06
C SER A 111 -12.59 10.18 10.99
N SER A 112 -12.29 9.81 12.24
CA SER A 112 -13.30 9.42 13.23
C SER A 112 -14.23 10.59 13.57
N TYR A 113 -13.69 11.80 13.77
CA TYR A 113 -14.50 12.98 14.06
C TYR A 113 -15.46 13.34 12.92
N ILE A 114 -15.00 13.26 11.67
CA ILE A 114 -15.86 13.52 10.51
C ILE A 114 -17.00 12.50 10.45
N HIS A 115 -16.70 11.22 10.70
CA HIS A 115 -17.71 10.17 10.71
C HIS A 115 -18.77 10.39 11.81
N GLU A 116 -18.35 10.74 13.03
CA GLU A 116 -19.27 11.05 14.13
C GLU A 116 -20.20 12.23 13.79
N LEU A 117 -19.68 13.29 13.17
CA LEU A 117 -20.48 14.43 12.73
C LEU A 117 -21.51 14.06 11.64
N GLN A 118 -21.13 13.21 10.68
CA GLN A 118 -22.05 12.71 9.65
C GLN A 118 -23.17 11.85 10.26
N VAL A 119 -22.85 11.02 11.26
CA VAL A 119 -23.84 10.21 11.98
C VAL A 119 -24.81 11.11 12.76
N LEU A 120 -24.31 12.13 13.46
CA LEU A 120 -25.16 13.10 14.15
C LEU A 120 -26.09 13.84 13.16
N HIS A 121 -25.58 14.31 12.02
CA HIS A 121 -26.37 15.02 11.02
C HIS A 121 -27.43 14.16 10.33
N SER A 122 -27.27 12.84 10.29
CA SER A 122 -28.26 11.92 9.69
C SER A 122 -29.38 11.50 10.66
N GLN A 123 -29.26 11.89 11.94
CA GLN A 123 -30.25 11.62 12.99
C GLN A 123 -31.21 12.80 13.24
N PHE A 124 -31.00 13.95 12.59
CA PHE A 124 -31.85 15.14 12.64
C PHE A 124 -32.34 15.51 11.25
#